data_AF-A0A956IB51-F1
#
_entry.id   AF-A0A956IB51-F1
#
_cell.length_a   1.000
_cell.length_b   1.000
_cell.length_c   1.000
_cell.angle_alpha   90.00
_cell.angle_beta   90.00
_cell.angle_gamma   90.00
#
_symmetry.space_group_name_H-M   'P 1'
#
loop_
_entity.id
_entity.type
_entity.pdbx_description
1 polymer ?
#
loop_
_entity_poly.entity_id
_entity_poly.type
_entity_poly.pdbx_seq_one_letter_code
_entity_poly.pdbx_strand_id
1 'polypeptide(L)'
;ASGWPPILAFLALLSMVYGNVAAVAQKSVKRMLAYSSIAHAGYILVGLAAASKVGEQAISGVLFYLLAYTVSNVLAFGSLIWIGSKGREAVDYQDLAGVGRRHPAVVLPFVVGVLSLMGFPPTA
;
A
#
# COMPACT_ATOMS: atom_id res chain seq x y z
N ALA A 1 16.97 27.92 -7.03
CA ALA A 1 16.17 27.71 -5.80
C ALA A 1 16.40 26.29 -5.29
N SER A 2 17.34 26.10 -4.35
CA SER A 2 17.53 24.87 -3.59
C SER A 2 16.61 24.90 -2.37
N GLY A 3 15.36 24.46 -2.55
CA GLY A 3 14.34 24.40 -1.49
C GLY A 3 14.14 22.98 -0.95
N TRP A 4 13.12 22.79 -0.11
CA TRP A 4 12.67 21.47 0.37
C TRP A 4 12.12 20.50 -0.70
N PRO A 5 11.57 20.92 -1.88
CA PRO A 5 10.97 19.98 -2.82
C PRO A 5 11.95 18.96 -3.45
N PRO A 6 13.18 19.33 -3.87
CA PRO A 6 14.18 18.36 -4.32
C PRO A 6 14.56 17.30 -3.26
N ILE A 7 14.59 17.68 -1.98
CA ILE A 7 14.89 16.75 -0.88
C ILE A 7 13.76 15.71 -0.76
N LEU A 8 12.50 16.16 -0.80
CA LEU A 8 11.36 15.25 -0.79
C LEU A 8 11.32 14.34 -2.03
N ALA A 9 11.64 14.87 -3.22
CA ALA A 9 11.69 14.07 -4.43
C ALA A 9 12.75 12.96 -4.34
N PHE A 10 13.91 13.25 -3.74
CA PHE A 10 14.96 12.25 -3.51
C PHE A 10 14.52 11.18 -2.49
N LEU A 11 13.90 11.58 -1.37
CA LEU A 11 13.35 10.65 -0.38
C LEU A 11 12.21 9.80 -0.95
N ALA A 12 11.38 10.39 -1.81
CA ALA A 12 10.31 9.69 -2.50
C ALA A 12 10.87 8.58 -3.41
N LEU A 13 11.89 8.90 -4.21
CA LEU A 13 12.57 7.94 -5.07
C LEU A 13 13.15 6.78 -4.26
N LEU A 14 13.88 7.08 -3.18
CA LEU A 14 14.46 6.04 -2.31
C LEU A 14 13.38 5.15 -1.68
N SER A 15 12.30 5.75 -1.18
CA SER A 15 11.19 5.01 -0.54
C SER A 15 10.48 4.08 -1.52
N MET A 16 10.22 4.55 -2.76
CA MET A 16 9.58 3.73 -3.80
C MET A 16 10.46 2.57 -4.23
N VAL A 17 11.73 2.85 -4.55
CA VAL A 17 12.67 1.83 -5.03
C VAL A 17 12.89 0.79 -3.95
N TYR A 18 13.22 1.22 -2.73
CA TYR A 18 13.47 0.31 -1.63
C TYR A 18 12.21 -0.46 -1.22
N GLY A 19 11.07 0.21 -1.06
CA GLY A 19 9.80 -0.41 -0.67
C GLY A 19 9.36 -1.49 -1.66
N ASN A 20 9.38 -1.20 -2.96
CA ASN A 20 8.95 -2.16 -3.99
C ASN A 20 9.93 -3.34 -4.11
N VAL A 21 11.24 -3.09 -4.13
CA VAL A 21 12.25 -4.17 -4.25
C VAL A 21 12.26 -5.06 -3.00
N ALA A 22 12.23 -4.45 -1.81
CA ALA A 22 12.23 -5.19 -0.56
C ALA A 22 10.93 -5.96 -0.33
N ALA A 23 9.78 -5.46 -0.80
CA ALA A 23 8.50 -6.14 -0.74
C ALA A 23 8.51 -7.47 -1.51
N VAL A 24 9.07 -7.49 -2.73
CA VAL A 24 9.15 -8.69 -3.59
C VAL A 24 9.95 -9.82 -2.93
N ALA A 25 10.96 -9.48 -2.13
CA ALA A 25 11.78 -10.48 -1.44
C ALA A 25 11.12 -11.06 -0.17
N GLN A 26 9.99 -10.50 0.30
CA GLN A 26 9.34 -10.97 1.52
C GLN A 26 8.59 -12.29 1.28
N LYS A 27 8.68 -13.21 2.26
CA LYS A 27 7.95 -14.49 2.26
C LYS A 27 6.62 -14.43 3.02
N SER A 28 6.49 -13.45 3.90
CA SER A 28 5.28 -13.20 4.69
C SER A 28 4.45 -12.11 4.04
N VAL A 29 3.16 -12.35 3.89
CA VAL A 29 2.20 -11.40 3.31
C VAL A 29 2.12 -10.13 4.15
N LYS A 30 2.13 -10.27 5.48
CA LYS A 30 2.14 -9.12 6.40
C LYS A 30 3.37 -8.24 6.21
N ARG A 31 4.55 -8.86 6.08
CA ARG A 31 5.81 -8.13 5.82
C ARG A 31 5.79 -7.48 4.45
N MET A 32 5.34 -8.20 3.43
CA MET A 32 5.19 -7.66 2.08
C MET A 32 4.31 -6.40 2.08
N LEU A 33 3.15 -6.42 2.74
CA LEU A 33 2.28 -5.24 2.87
C LEU A 33 2.93 -4.10 3.66
N ALA A 34 3.73 -4.42 4.68
CA ALA A 34 4.49 -3.42 5.42
C ALA A 34 5.60 -2.77 4.59
N TYR A 35 6.25 -3.49 3.68
CA TYR A 35 7.18 -2.86 2.72
C TYR A 35 6.45 -2.10 1.62
N SER A 36 5.26 -2.55 1.21
CA SER A 36 4.38 -1.81 0.29
C SER A 36 4.03 -0.44 0.86
N SER A 37 3.76 -0.32 2.16
CA SER A 37 3.44 0.97 2.78
C SER A 37 4.58 1.98 2.71
N ILE A 38 5.83 1.52 2.71
CA ILE A 38 7.02 2.37 2.49
C ILE A 38 7.01 2.92 1.06
N ALA A 39 6.70 2.08 0.07
CA ALA A 39 6.58 2.55 -1.32
C ALA A 39 5.42 3.54 -1.48
N HIS A 40 4.27 3.29 -0.85
CA HIS A 40 3.11 4.18 -0.88
C HIS A 40 3.37 5.54 -0.20
N ALA A 41 4.13 5.55 0.89
CA ALA A 41 4.63 6.80 1.47
C ALA A 41 5.47 7.60 0.46
N GLY A 42 6.29 6.92 -0.34
CA GLY A 42 6.99 7.53 -1.48
C GLY A 42 6.05 8.22 -2.47
N TYR A 43 4.93 7.59 -2.86
CA TYR A 43 3.98 8.19 -3.81
C TYR A 43 3.35 9.48 -3.25
N ILE A 44 3.05 9.49 -1.95
CA ILE A 44 2.56 10.68 -1.24
C ILE A 44 3.61 11.79 -1.25
N LEU A 45 4.88 11.46 -1.00
CA LEU A 45 5.98 12.43 -1.02
C LEU A 45 6.18 13.08 -2.40
N VAL A 46 5.91 12.38 -3.51
CA VAL A 46 5.92 12.98 -4.85
C VAL A 46 4.86 14.07 -4.97
N GLY A 47 3.64 13.80 -4.50
CA GLY A 47 2.58 14.80 -4.47
C GLY A 47 2.96 16.03 -3.65
N LEU A 48 3.57 15.84 -2.47
CA LEU A 48 4.06 16.96 -1.66
C LEU A 48 5.17 17.75 -2.37
N ALA A 49 6.14 17.07 -2.99
CA ALA A 49 7.19 17.76 -3.75
C ALA A 49 6.62 18.58 -4.93
N ALA A 50 5.57 18.06 -5.57
CA ALA A 50 4.87 18.73 -6.66
C ALA A 50 4.00 19.92 -6.20
N ALA A 51 3.65 20.04 -4.92
CA ALA A 51 2.84 21.14 -4.39
C ALA A 51 3.46 22.51 -4.67
N SER A 52 4.79 22.61 -4.71
CA SER A 52 5.51 23.84 -5.08
C SER A 52 5.28 24.31 -6.53
N LYS A 53 4.84 23.41 -7.43
CA LYS A 53 4.62 23.70 -8.86
C LYS A 53 3.16 23.70 -9.24
N VAL A 54 2.38 22.78 -8.67
CA VAL A 54 1.00 22.49 -9.08
C VAL A 54 -0.03 22.88 -8.00
N GLY A 55 0.44 23.41 -6.87
CA GLY A 55 -0.40 24.03 -5.83
C GLY A 55 -1.50 23.11 -5.30
N GLU A 56 -2.74 23.61 -5.31
CA GLU A 56 -3.92 22.93 -4.77
C GLU A 56 -4.23 21.58 -5.43
N GLN A 57 -3.89 21.42 -6.72
CA GLN A 57 -4.15 20.18 -7.47
C GLN A 57 -3.27 19.03 -6.95
N ALA A 58 -2.05 19.34 -6.50
CA ALA A 58 -1.19 18.34 -5.88
C ALA A 58 -1.73 17.91 -4.51
N ILE A 59 -2.25 18.87 -3.74
CA ILE A 59 -2.81 18.61 -2.40
C ILE A 59 -4.09 17.76 -2.51
N SER A 60 -5.00 18.10 -3.43
CA SER A 60 -6.23 17.32 -3.64
C SER A 60 -5.93 15.90 -4.10
N GLY A 61 -4.94 15.71 -4.99
CA GLY A 61 -4.46 14.39 -5.41
C GLY A 61 -3.91 13.57 -4.25
N VAL A 62 -3.10 14.17 -3.37
CA VAL A 62 -2.56 13.50 -2.17
C VAL A 62 -3.67 13.11 -1.20
N LEU A 63 -4.66 13.98 -0.97
CA LEU A 63 -5.79 13.68 -0.08
C LEU A 63 -6.66 12.55 -0.62
N PHE A 64 -6.96 12.57 -1.91
CA PHE A 64 -7.66 11.47 -2.58
C PHE A 64 -6.89 10.16 -2.44
N TYR A 65 -5.58 10.19 -2.71
CA TYR A 65 -4.71 9.04 -2.58
C TYR A 65 -4.68 8.48 -1.15
N LEU A 66 -4.55 9.34 -0.14
CA LEU A 66 -4.56 8.95 1.28
C LEU A 66 -5.87 8.27 1.68
N LEU A 67 -7.01 8.78 1.20
CA LEU A 67 -8.31 8.19 1.47
C LEU A 67 -8.42 6.79 0.84
N ALA A 68 -8.11 6.67 -0.45
CA ALA A 68 -8.12 5.38 -1.16
C ALA A 68 -7.14 4.38 -0.52
N TYR A 69 -5.94 4.83 -0.19
CA TYR A 69 -4.90 4.04 0.46
C TYR A 69 -5.32 3.54 1.85
N THR A 70 -5.98 4.39 2.65
CA THR A 70 -6.46 4.02 3.98
C THR A 70 -7.54 2.96 3.89
N VAL A 71 -8.53 3.15 3.01
CA VAL A 71 -9.61 2.16 2.78
C VAL A 71 -9.02 0.83 2.33
N SER A 72 -8.10 0.86 1.36
CA SER A 72 -7.46 -0.34 0.83
C SER A 72 -6.65 -1.10 1.89
N ASN A 73 -5.93 -0.38 2.74
CA ASN A 73 -5.21 -0.98 3.86
C ASN A 73 -6.13 -1.58 4.91
N VAL A 74 -7.24 -0.92 5.25
CA VAL A 74 -8.23 -1.49 6.18
C VAL A 74 -8.80 -2.80 5.63
N LEU A 75 -9.11 -2.85 4.34
CA LEU A 75 -9.57 -4.07 3.67
C LEU A 75 -8.49 -5.17 3.69
N ALA A 76 -7.26 -4.85 3.30
CA ALA A 76 -6.17 -5.82 3.21
C ALA A 76 -5.76 -6.35 4.60
N PHE A 77 -5.41 -5.45 5.54
CA PHE A 77 -4.99 -5.84 6.89
C PHE A 77 -6.13 -6.40 7.73
N GLY A 78 -7.34 -5.84 7.64
CA GLY A 78 -8.50 -6.35 8.37
C GLY A 78 -8.82 -7.80 7.98
N SER A 79 -8.78 -8.10 6.68
CA SER A 79 -8.96 -9.46 6.18
C SER A 79 -7.81 -10.38 6.62
N LEU A 80 -6.57 -9.89 6.58
CA LEU A 80 -5.40 -10.66 7.00
C LEU A 80 -5.44 -11.02 8.49
N ILE A 81 -5.89 -10.10 9.35
CA ILE A 81 -6.07 -10.33 10.79
C ILE A 81 -7.13 -11.41 11.01
N TRP A 82 -8.24 -11.38 10.27
CA TRP A 82 -9.29 -12.37 10.40
C TRP A 82 -8.85 -13.78 9.96
N ILE A 83 -8.09 -13.87 8.87
CA ILE A 83 -7.45 -15.12 8.40
C ILE A 83 -6.43 -15.64 9.43
N GLY A 84 -5.69 -14.73 10.07
CA GLY A 84 -4.63 -15.04 11.04
C GLY A 84 -5.09 -15.59 12.40
N SER A 85 -6.38 -15.90 12.59
CA SER A 85 -7.02 -16.25 13.87
C SER A 85 -6.56 -17.55 14.60
N LYS A 86 -5.34 -18.05 14.35
CA LYS A 86 -4.75 -19.20 15.05
C LYS A 86 -3.38 -18.89 15.70
N GLY A 87 -3.19 -17.69 16.23
CA GLY A 87 -2.02 -17.35 17.06
C GLY A 87 -0.70 -17.23 16.31
N ARG A 88 -0.71 -17.08 14.98
CA ARG A 88 0.48 -16.82 14.17
C ARG A 88 0.55 -15.33 13.81
N GLU A 89 1.62 -14.65 14.20
CA GLU A 89 1.81 -13.21 13.92
C GLU A 89 2.01 -12.88 12.44
N ALA A 90 2.45 -13.85 11.65
CA ALA A 90 2.75 -13.72 10.23
C ALA A 90 1.97 -14.78 9.43
N VAL A 91 1.15 -14.32 8.49
CA VAL A 91 0.50 -15.16 7.48
C VAL A 91 1.48 -15.30 6.30
N ASP A 92 1.87 -16.53 6.00
CA ASP A 92 2.70 -16.83 4.83
C ASP A 92 1.83 -17.08 3.60
N TYR A 93 2.42 -17.03 2.40
CA TYR A 93 1.68 -17.28 1.16
C TYR A 93 0.99 -18.65 1.12
N GLN A 94 1.58 -19.66 1.77
CA GLN A 94 1.01 -21.00 1.86
C GLN A 94 -0.27 -21.04 2.69
N ASP A 95 -0.39 -20.17 3.69
CA ASP A 95 -1.59 -20.08 4.53
C ASP A 95 -2.77 -19.45 3.80
N LEU A 96 -2.51 -18.66 2.74
CA LEU A 96 -3.55 -18.12 1.86
C LEU A 96 -4.06 -19.15 0.84
N ALA A 97 -3.38 -20.28 0.67
CA ALA A 97 -3.76 -21.28 -0.32
C ALA A 97 -5.13 -21.90 0.00
N GLY A 98 -6.10 -21.71 -0.90
CA GLY A 98 -7.45 -22.25 -0.76
C GLY A 98 -8.37 -21.48 0.18
N VAL A 99 -7.94 -20.35 0.78
CA VAL A 99 -8.80 -19.52 1.64
C VAL A 99 -10.00 -18.98 0.86
N GLY A 100 -9.82 -18.65 -0.43
CA GLY A 100 -10.92 -18.16 -1.28
C GLY A 100 -12.09 -19.13 -1.41
N ARG A 101 -11.86 -20.44 -1.29
CA ARG A 101 -12.92 -21.46 -1.29
C ARG A 101 -13.51 -21.71 0.10
N ARG A 102 -12.70 -21.60 1.16
CA ARG A 102 -13.12 -21.89 2.54
C ARG A 102 -13.87 -20.72 3.18
N HIS A 103 -13.41 -19.49 2.93
CA HIS A 103 -13.94 -18.27 3.53
C HIS A 103 -14.02 -17.14 2.50
N PRO A 104 -14.92 -17.23 1.51
CA PRO A 104 -15.04 -16.23 0.45
C PRO A 104 -15.34 -14.81 0.98
N ALA A 105 -16.09 -14.70 2.07
CA ALA A 105 -16.42 -13.43 2.71
C ALA A 105 -15.19 -12.66 3.24
N VAL A 106 -14.10 -13.36 3.62
CA VAL A 106 -12.85 -12.71 4.06
C VAL A 106 -11.99 -12.32 2.86
N VAL A 107 -12.00 -13.15 1.82
CA VAL A 107 -11.04 -13.03 0.72
C VAL A 107 -11.46 -11.95 -0.27
N LEU A 108 -12.76 -11.73 -0.46
CA LEU A 108 -13.26 -10.65 -1.30
C LEU A 108 -12.71 -9.28 -0.89
N PRO A 109 -12.85 -8.80 0.37
CA PRO A 109 -12.28 -7.54 0.78
C PRO A 109 -10.74 -7.53 0.68
N PHE A 110 -10.06 -8.63 1.00
CA PHE A 110 -8.61 -8.74 0.80
C PHE A 110 -8.19 -8.50 -0.66
N VAL A 111 -8.84 -9.17 -1.61
CA VAL A 111 -8.54 -9.05 -3.04
C VAL A 111 -8.84 -7.64 -3.53
N VAL A 112 -9.98 -7.06 -3.15
CA VAL A 112 -10.33 -5.68 -3.53
C VAL A 112 -9.29 -4.69 -2.97
N GLY A 113 -8.88 -4.85 -1.71
CA GLY A 113 -7.85 -4.01 -1.10
C GLY A 113 -6.51 -4.11 -1.84
N VAL A 114 -6.05 -5.32 -2.15
CA VAL A 114 -4.77 -5.54 -2.87
C VAL A 114 -4.85 -5.02 -4.31
N LEU A 115 -5.96 -5.21 -5.02
CA LEU A 115 -6.16 -4.68 -6.38
C LEU A 115 -6.17 -3.15 -6.39
N SER A 116 -6.79 -2.53 -5.39
CA SER A 116 -6.78 -1.07 -5.26
C SER A 116 -5.38 -0.54 -4.94
N LEU A 117 -4.60 -1.21 -4.08
CA LEU A 117 -3.19 -0.86 -3.87
C LEU A 117 -2.34 -0.98 -5.14
N MET A 118 -2.71 -1.90 -6.05
CA MET A 118 -2.07 -2.06 -7.36
C MET A 118 -2.49 -0.98 -8.38
N GLY A 119 -3.59 -0.25 -8.12
CA GLY A 119 -4.15 0.74 -9.05
C GLY A 119 -4.93 0.11 -10.21
N PHE A 120 -5.59 -1.01 -9.97
CA PHE A 120 -6.39 -1.68 -11.01
C PHE A 120 -7.60 -0.79 -11.39
N PRO A 121 -7.92 -0.52 -12.67
CA PRO A 121 -8.90 0.50 -13.08
C PRO A 121 -10.33 0.43 -12.48
N PRO A 122 -10.94 -0.75 -12.25
CA PRO A 122 -12.23 -0.85 -11.58
C PRO A 122 -12.13 -0.69 -10.05
N THR A 123 -10.93 -0.51 -9.52
CA THR A 123 -10.65 -0.15 -8.13
C THR A 123 -10.11 1.27 -8.07
N ALA A 124 -10.23 1.92 -6.90
CA ALA A 124 -9.98 3.37 -6.73
C ALA A 124 -8.64 3.87 -7.29
#